data_AF-A0A485PMU9-F1
#
_entry.id   AF-A0A485PMU9-F1
#
_cell.length_a   1.000
_cell.length_b   1.000
_cell.length_c   1.000
_cell.angle_alpha   90.00
_cell.angle_beta   90.00
_cell.angle_gamma   90.00
#
_symmetry.space_group_name_H-M   'P 1'
#
loop_
_entity.id
_entity.type
_entity.pdbx_description
1 polymer ?
#
loop_
_entity_poly.entity_id
_entity_poly.type
_entity_poly.pdbx_seq_one_letter_code
_entity_poly.pdbx_strand_id
1 'polypeptide(L)'
;MIIRILAGVKNKLESLSAEIKEMKTCQDEIKNAITELQSWMEAVAQRMDEAEQRISDIEDKLIENSEAEKKRETKAKEHDLRIREISDSLKRNNIRIIGVSEREEREIGVEVLCEQVTQKTFLTWGKIHTSKSRKHRGPPLDSTKTDHP
;
A
#
# COMPACT_ATOMS: atom_id res chain seq x y z
N MET A 1 64.97 58.09 -40.73
CA MET A 1 63.84 58.22 -39.79
C MET A 1 62.56 57.55 -40.32
N ILE A 2 62.11 57.90 -41.53
CA ILE A 2 60.85 57.39 -42.15
C ILE A 2 60.79 55.85 -42.27
N ILE A 3 61.84 55.21 -42.79
CA ILE A 3 61.89 53.75 -42.99
C ILE A 3 61.64 52.98 -41.68
N ARG A 4 62.22 53.46 -40.56
CA ARG A 4 62.08 52.82 -39.25
C ARG A 4 60.65 52.94 -38.70
N ILE A 5 59.98 54.07 -38.97
CA ILE A 5 58.58 54.28 -38.58
C ILE A 5 57.67 53.35 -39.40
N LEU A 6 57.87 53.27 -40.72
CA LEU A 6 57.09 52.38 -41.59
C LEU A 6 57.22 50.91 -41.20
N ALA A 7 58.43 50.45 -40.86
CA ALA A 7 58.65 49.10 -40.36
C ALA A 7 57.89 48.83 -39.04
N GLY A 8 57.89 49.79 -38.12
CA GLY A 8 57.13 49.68 -36.86
C GLY A 8 55.62 49.63 -37.07
N VAL A 9 55.09 50.42 -38.00
CA VAL A 9 53.66 50.39 -38.36
C VAL A 9 53.29 49.06 -39.03
N LYS A 10 54.13 48.57 -39.95
CA LYS A 10 53.92 47.29 -40.63
C LYS A 10 53.82 46.13 -39.64
N ASN A 11 54.76 46.03 -38.70
CA ASN A 11 54.76 44.95 -37.69
C ASN A 11 53.51 45.00 -36.81
N LYS A 12 53.04 46.20 -36.43
CA LYS A 12 51.79 46.37 -35.66
C LYS A 12 50.56 45.93 -36.46
N LEU A 13 50.52 46.25 -37.76
CA LEU A 13 49.42 45.83 -38.64
C LEU A 13 49.36 44.31 -38.78
N GLU A 14 50.52 43.65 -38.93
CA GLU A 14 50.61 42.19 -38.98
C GLU A 14 50.15 41.53 -37.67
N SER A 15 50.54 42.08 -36.51
CA SER A 15 50.07 41.61 -35.19
C SER A 15 48.55 41.73 -35.04
N LEU A 16 48.00 42.91 -35.32
CA LEU A 16 46.55 43.15 -35.25
C LEU A 16 45.77 42.23 -36.19
N SER A 17 46.31 41.95 -37.39
CA SER A 17 45.68 41.03 -38.32
C SER A 17 45.64 39.59 -37.78
N ALA A 18 46.66 39.15 -37.04
CA ALA A 18 46.68 37.82 -36.43
C ALA A 18 45.64 37.74 -35.29
N GLU A 19 45.62 38.75 -34.41
CA GLU A 19 44.67 38.84 -33.29
C GLU A 19 43.20 38.85 -33.78
N ILE A 20 42.89 39.58 -34.86
CA ILE A 20 41.55 39.60 -35.46
C ILE A 20 41.16 38.20 -35.98
N LYS A 21 42.11 37.46 -36.56
CA LYS A 21 41.85 36.12 -37.07
C LYS A 21 41.54 35.15 -35.92
N GLU A 22 42.30 35.20 -34.84
CA GLU A 22 42.06 34.39 -33.64
C GLU A 22 40.72 34.73 -32.98
N MET A 23 40.41 36.01 -32.85
CA MET A 23 39.13 36.47 -32.30
C MET A 23 37.95 35.96 -33.13
N LYS A 24 38.08 35.92 -34.46
CA LYS A 24 37.05 35.40 -35.35
C LYS A 24 36.82 33.90 -35.14
N THR A 25 37.89 33.11 -35.00
CA THR A 25 37.78 31.68 -34.69
C THR A 25 37.09 31.45 -33.35
N CYS A 26 37.51 32.18 -32.30
CA CYS A 26 36.89 32.11 -30.98
C CYS A 26 35.39 32.47 -31.03
N GLN A 27 35.02 33.49 -31.82
CA GLN A 27 33.63 33.87 -32.01
C GLN A 27 32.79 32.72 -32.64
N ASP A 28 33.35 32.00 -33.60
CA ASP A 28 32.63 30.90 -34.26
C ASP A 28 32.49 29.68 -33.34
N GLU A 29 33.51 29.38 -32.51
CA GLU A 29 33.43 28.35 -31.46
C GLU A 29 32.35 28.67 -30.43
N ILE A 30 32.28 29.93 -29.96
CA ILE A 30 31.25 30.38 -29.01
C ILE A 30 29.85 30.25 -29.61
N LYS A 31 29.66 30.63 -30.89
CA LYS A 31 28.36 30.46 -31.56
C LYS A 31 27.94 28.99 -31.65
N ASN A 32 28.88 28.10 -31.96
CA ASN A 32 28.58 26.67 -32.00
C ASN A 32 28.16 26.16 -30.62
N ALA A 33 28.92 26.49 -29.57
CA ALA A 33 28.58 26.11 -28.20
C ALA A 33 27.20 26.64 -27.75
N ILE A 34 26.85 27.88 -28.11
CA ILE A 34 25.52 28.44 -27.83
C ILE A 34 24.42 27.63 -28.53
N THR A 35 24.63 27.26 -29.80
CA THR A 35 23.64 26.49 -30.57
C THR A 35 23.43 25.10 -29.97
N GLU A 36 24.49 24.43 -29.54
CA GLU A 36 24.41 23.14 -28.85
C GLU A 36 23.66 23.25 -27.50
N LEU A 37 23.94 24.30 -26.72
CA LEU A 37 23.24 24.55 -25.46
C LEU A 37 21.74 24.82 -25.67
N GLN A 38 21.37 25.55 -26.72
CA GLN A 38 19.97 25.79 -27.06
C GLN A 38 19.25 24.48 -27.40
N SER A 39 19.85 23.63 -28.23
CA SER A 39 19.28 22.33 -28.57
C SER A 39 19.13 21.41 -27.34
N TRP A 40 20.11 21.41 -26.45
CA TRP A 40 20.02 20.64 -25.21
C TRP A 40 18.91 21.17 -24.29
N MET A 41 18.77 22.49 -24.18
CA MET A 41 17.73 23.13 -23.38
C MET A 41 16.33 22.81 -23.91
N GLU A 42 16.12 22.82 -25.22
CA GLU A 42 14.87 22.40 -25.85
C GLU A 42 14.55 20.93 -25.55
N ALA A 43 15.55 20.04 -25.65
CA ALA A 43 15.38 18.63 -25.32
C ALA A 43 15.02 18.40 -23.84
N VAL A 44 15.62 19.19 -22.93
CA VAL A 44 15.30 19.14 -21.50
C VAL A 44 13.88 19.65 -21.25
N ALA A 45 13.46 20.74 -21.90
CA ALA A 45 12.11 21.28 -21.78
C ALA A 45 11.05 20.26 -22.22
N GLN A 46 11.24 19.60 -23.37
CA GLN A 46 10.31 18.57 -23.84
C GLN A 46 10.20 17.41 -22.83
N ARG A 47 11.34 16.95 -22.29
CA ARG A 47 11.34 15.89 -21.27
C ARG A 47 10.65 16.31 -19.97
N MET A 48 10.70 17.59 -19.63
CA MET A 48 10.01 18.15 -18.48
C MET A 48 8.49 18.14 -18.70
N ASP A 49 8.03 18.61 -19.86
CA ASP A 49 6.61 18.56 -20.23
C ASP A 49 6.05 17.13 -20.21
N GLU A 50 6.81 16.17 -20.75
CA GLU A 50 6.46 14.74 -20.71
C GLU A 50 6.38 14.21 -19.26
N ALA A 51 7.28 14.65 -18.39
CA ALA A 51 7.29 14.26 -16.98
C ALA A 51 6.10 14.88 -16.23
N GLU A 52 5.76 16.14 -16.49
CA GLU A 52 4.59 16.82 -15.92
C GLU A 52 3.30 16.10 -16.28
N GLN A 53 3.11 15.74 -17.56
CA GLN A 53 1.92 14.99 -17.98
C GLN A 53 1.83 13.62 -17.30
N ARG A 54 2.95 12.90 -17.18
CA ARG A 54 3.00 11.62 -16.47
C ARG A 54 2.67 11.76 -14.99
N ILE A 55 3.07 12.85 -14.35
CA ILE A 55 2.73 13.13 -12.96
C ILE A 55 1.23 13.38 -12.84
N SER A 56 0.65 14.22 -13.70
CA SER A 56 -0.81 14.47 -13.74
C SER A 56 -1.61 13.16 -13.87
N ASP A 57 -1.22 12.29 -14.80
CA ASP A 57 -1.90 11.00 -15.01
C ASP A 57 -1.79 10.07 -13.77
N ILE A 58 -0.70 10.16 -13.01
CA ILE A 58 -0.51 9.38 -11.78
C ILE A 58 -1.35 9.96 -10.65
N GLU A 59 -1.44 11.29 -10.53
CA GLU A 59 -2.27 11.97 -9.52
C GLU A 59 -3.75 11.61 -9.70
N ASP A 60 -4.26 11.62 -10.93
CA ASP A 60 -5.64 11.24 -11.23
C ASP A 60 -5.92 9.78 -10.83
N LYS A 61 -5.01 8.86 -11.19
CA LYS A 61 -5.14 7.43 -10.81
C LYS A 61 -5.06 7.21 -9.30
N LEU A 62 -4.27 8.02 -8.59
CA LEU A 62 -4.14 7.93 -7.15
C LEU A 62 -5.46 8.31 -6.46
N ILE A 63 -6.13 9.35 -6.96
CA ILE A 63 -7.46 9.78 -6.47
C ILE A 63 -8.48 8.65 -6.71
N GLU A 64 -8.57 8.12 -7.94
CA GLU A 64 -9.50 7.03 -8.27
C GLU A 64 -9.27 5.80 -7.37
N ASN A 65 -8.00 5.42 -7.17
CA ASN A 65 -7.67 4.27 -6.32
C ASN A 65 -8.03 4.52 -4.84
N SER A 66 -7.83 5.73 -4.33
CA SER A 66 -8.21 6.10 -2.96
C SER A 66 -9.73 5.98 -2.74
N GLU A 67 -10.53 6.43 -3.71
CA GLU A 67 -11.99 6.29 -3.65
C GLU A 67 -12.42 4.82 -3.71
N ALA A 68 -11.81 4.04 -4.61
CA ALA A 68 -12.05 2.61 -4.71
C ALA A 68 -11.69 1.87 -3.41
N GLU A 69 -10.59 2.24 -2.77
CA GLU A 69 -10.15 1.66 -1.50
C GLU A 69 -11.14 1.95 -0.37
N LYS A 70 -11.57 3.21 -0.21
CA LYS A 70 -12.62 3.59 0.78
C LYS A 70 -13.91 2.78 0.59
N LYS A 71 -14.32 2.57 -0.67
CA LYS A 71 -15.49 1.74 -1.00
C LYS A 71 -15.28 0.27 -0.63
N ARG A 72 -14.10 -0.29 -0.87
CA ARG A 72 -13.76 -1.67 -0.48
C ARG A 72 -13.75 -1.82 1.04
N GLU A 73 -13.18 -0.86 1.76
CA GLU A 73 -13.13 -0.86 3.23
C GLU A 73 -14.54 -0.82 3.83
N THR A 74 -15.41 0.04 3.30
CA THR A 74 -16.81 0.14 3.76
C THR A 74 -17.56 -1.18 3.57
N LYS A 75 -17.39 -1.82 2.40
CA LYS A 75 -17.97 -3.14 2.13
C LYS A 75 -17.40 -4.24 3.03
N ALA A 76 -16.10 -4.22 3.31
CA ALA A 76 -15.48 -5.18 4.21
C ALA A 76 -16.07 -5.07 5.62
N LYS A 77 -16.21 -3.86 6.15
CA LYS A 77 -16.85 -3.61 7.46
C LYS A 77 -18.30 -4.11 7.50
N GLU A 78 -19.05 -3.88 6.43
CA GLU A 78 -20.42 -4.37 6.31
C GLU A 78 -20.48 -5.91 6.27
N HIS A 79 -19.59 -6.54 5.53
CA HIS A 79 -19.50 -8.00 5.46
C HIS A 79 -19.12 -8.60 6.81
N ASP A 80 -18.18 -8.01 7.55
CA ASP A 80 -17.77 -8.47 8.88
C ASP A 80 -18.91 -8.38 9.90
N LEU A 81 -19.74 -7.32 9.81
CA LEU A 81 -20.94 -7.20 10.64
C LEU A 81 -21.96 -8.29 10.30
N ARG A 82 -22.25 -8.51 9.01
CA ARG A 82 -23.17 -9.56 8.55
C ARG A 82 -22.68 -10.96 8.94
N ILE A 83 -21.38 -11.23 8.86
CA ILE A 83 -20.78 -12.51 9.27
C ILE A 83 -20.96 -12.71 10.77
N ARG A 84 -20.74 -11.67 11.60
CA ARG A 84 -20.99 -11.74 13.04
C ARG A 84 -22.46 -12.05 13.33
N GLU A 85 -23.39 -11.33 12.71
CA GLU A 85 -24.82 -11.56 12.88
C GLU A 85 -25.23 -13.00 12.52
N ILE A 86 -24.75 -13.51 11.39
CA ILE A 86 -24.99 -14.90 10.98
C ILE A 86 -24.37 -15.86 12.00
N SER A 87 -23.12 -15.64 12.43
CA SER A 87 -22.43 -16.47 13.42
C SER A 87 -23.21 -16.54 14.74
N ASP A 88 -23.70 -15.41 15.22
CA ASP A 88 -24.47 -15.30 16.45
C ASP A 88 -25.84 -15.97 16.30
N SER A 89 -26.49 -15.80 15.15
CA SER A 89 -27.76 -16.48 14.84
C SER A 89 -27.61 -18.01 14.84
N LEU A 90 -26.53 -18.54 14.26
CA LEU A 90 -26.23 -19.97 14.22
C LEU A 90 -25.86 -20.52 15.60
N LYS A 91 -25.26 -19.69 16.46
CA LYS A 91 -24.87 -20.07 17.82
C LYS A 91 -25.97 -19.86 18.87
N ARG A 92 -27.06 -19.16 18.52
CA ARG A 92 -28.14 -18.78 19.46
C ARG A 92 -28.69 -19.94 20.30
N ASN A 93 -28.80 -21.13 19.72
CA ASN A 93 -29.32 -22.32 20.39
C ASN A 93 -28.21 -23.30 20.86
N ASN A 94 -26.94 -22.95 20.69
CA ASN A 94 -25.84 -23.79 21.11
C ASN A 94 -25.58 -23.63 22.61
N ILE A 95 -25.53 -24.73 23.33
CA ILE A 95 -25.20 -24.77 24.76
C ILE A 95 -23.79 -25.32 24.93
N ARG A 96 -22.94 -24.61 25.69
CA ARG A 96 -21.59 -25.07 26.03
C ARG A 96 -21.56 -25.61 27.46
N ILE A 97 -21.29 -26.90 27.61
CA ILE A 97 -21.10 -27.55 28.91
C ILE A 97 -19.60 -27.51 29.24
N ILE A 98 -19.25 -26.96 30.40
CA ILE A 98 -17.87 -26.82 30.88
C ILE A 98 -17.69 -27.58 32.21
N GLY A 99 -16.45 -27.89 32.57
CA GLY A 99 -16.11 -28.62 33.81
C GLY A 99 -16.21 -30.15 33.72
N VAL A 100 -16.50 -30.69 32.53
CA VAL A 100 -16.49 -32.13 32.25
C VAL A 100 -15.05 -32.59 32.02
N SER A 101 -14.59 -33.59 32.77
CA SER A 101 -13.24 -34.12 32.59
C SER A 101 -13.17 -34.97 31.32
N GLU A 102 -12.05 -34.91 30.59
CA GLU A 102 -11.92 -35.67 29.35
C GLU A 102 -11.98 -37.19 29.55
N ARG A 103 -11.51 -37.65 30.71
CA ARG A 103 -11.55 -39.07 31.08
C ARG A 103 -13.00 -39.53 31.21
N GLU A 104 -13.80 -38.77 31.93
CA GLU A 104 -15.23 -39.04 32.12
C GLU A 104 -16.00 -38.98 30.79
N GLU A 105 -15.74 -37.98 29.94
CA GLU A 105 -16.33 -37.89 28.60
C GLU A 105 -15.96 -39.10 27.73
N ARG A 106 -14.70 -39.57 27.79
CA ARG A 106 -14.24 -40.76 27.04
C ARG A 106 -14.85 -42.06 27.55
N GLU A 107 -15.01 -42.19 28.86
CA GLU A 107 -15.54 -43.41 29.49
C GLU A 107 -17.06 -43.55 29.27
N ILE A 108 -17.82 -42.46 29.34
CA ILE A 108 -19.29 -42.47 29.30
C ILE A 108 -19.84 -42.10 27.91
N GLY A 109 -19.08 -41.33 27.12
CA GLY A 109 -19.48 -40.83 25.81
C GLY A 109 -20.30 -39.53 25.88
N VAL A 110 -20.11 -38.68 24.87
CA VAL A 110 -20.73 -37.33 24.78
C VAL A 110 -22.25 -37.38 24.84
N GLU A 111 -22.88 -38.38 24.21
CA GLU A 111 -24.33 -38.47 24.13
C GLU A 111 -24.98 -38.75 25.49
N VAL A 112 -24.52 -39.79 26.17
CA VAL A 112 -24.99 -40.18 27.50
C VAL A 112 -24.71 -39.08 28.52
N LEU A 113 -23.53 -38.45 28.44
CA LEU A 113 -23.16 -37.35 29.31
C LEU A 113 -24.09 -36.14 29.13
N CYS A 114 -24.39 -35.74 27.88
CA CYS A 114 -25.34 -34.66 27.60
C CYS A 114 -26.74 -34.99 28.11
N GLU A 115 -27.19 -36.24 28.03
CA GLU A 115 -28.50 -36.67 28.56
C GLU A 115 -28.54 -36.60 30.09
N GLN A 116 -27.51 -37.08 30.78
CA GLN A 116 -27.40 -36.99 32.23
C GLN A 116 -27.42 -35.54 32.71
N VAL A 117 -26.66 -34.65 32.06
CA VAL A 117 -26.66 -33.22 32.37
C VAL A 117 -28.05 -32.61 32.13
N THR A 118 -28.67 -32.91 30.98
CA THR A 118 -30.02 -32.40 30.67
C THR A 118 -31.05 -32.89 31.69
N GLN A 119 -31.06 -34.17 32.02
CA GLN A 119 -31.99 -34.74 33.00
C GLN A 119 -31.79 -34.10 34.36
N LYS A 120 -30.56 -34.05 34.88
CA LYS A 120 -30.25 -33.45 36.19
C LYS A 120 -30.69 -31.98 36.26
N THR A 121 -30.44 -31.18 35.21
CA THR A 121 -30.79 -29.76 35.20
C THR A 121 -32.30 -29.54 35.05
N PHE A 122 -32.93 -30.16 34.05
CA PHE A 122 -34.33 -29.84 33.69
C PHE A 122 -35.39 -30.64 34.46
N LEU A 123 -35.07 -31.82 35.04
CA LEU A 123 -35.98 -32.49 35.99
C LEU A 123 -36.32 -31.57 37.18
N THR A 124 -35.39 -30.69 37.55
CA THR A 124 -35.54 -29.74 38.65
C THR A 124 -36.51 -28.59 38.30
N TRP A 125 -36.69 -28.26 37.00
CA TRP A 125 -37.46 -27.09 36.54
C TRP A 125 -38.76 -27.45 35.78
N GLY A 126 -39.09 -28.74 35.66
CA GLY A 126 -40.29 -29.25 34.98
C GLY A 126 -39.96 -30.05 33.71
N LYS A 127 -40.79 -31.04 33.35
CA LYS A 127 -40.57 -31.89 32.17
C LYS A 127 -40.65 -31.06 30.88
N ILE A 128 -39.51 -30.87 30.21
CA ILE A 128 -39.41 -30.18 28.90
C ILE A 128 -39.00 -31.19 27.83
N HIS A 129 -39.65 -31.15 26.67
CA HIS A 129 -39.21 -31.89 25.49
C HIS A 129 -37.96 -31.22 24.89
N THR A 130 -36.85 -31.95 24.80
CA THR A 130 -35.60 -31.44 24.21
C THR A 130 -35.26 -32.22 22.94
N SER A 131 -34.97 -31.51 21.87
CA SER A 131 -34.46 -32.06 20.61
C SER A 131 -33.04 -31.55 20.39
N LYS A 132 -32.07 -32.43 20.14
CA LYS A 132 -30.65 -32.08 20.01
C LYS A 132 -30.14 -32.47 18.62
N SER A 133 -29.73 -31.48 17.83
CA SER A 133 -29.29 -31.71 16.45
C SER A 133 -27.85 -32.22 16.33
N ARG A 134 -26.93 -31.75 17.17
CA ARG A 134 -25.52 -32.19 17.15
C ARG A 134 -24.91 -32.09 18.54
N LYS A 135 -24.04 -33.04 18.89
CA LYS A 135 -23.24 -33.04 20.11
C LYS A 135 -21.80 -33.37 19.73
N HIS A 136 -20.85 -32.60 20.21
CA HIS A 136 -19.44 -32.86 19.99
C HIS A 136 -18.61 -32.12 21.03
N ARG A 137 -17.37 -32.56 21.20
CA ARG A 137 -16.37 -31.84 21.98
C ARG A 137 -15.95 -30.57 21.25
N GLY A 138 -15.97 -29.43 21.94
CA GLY A 138 -15.41 -28.18 21.45
C GLY A 138 -13.88 -28.12 21.65
N PRO A 139 -13.19 -27.17 21.01
CA PRO A 139 -11.77 -26.96 21.30
C PRO A 139 -11.55 -26.62 22.79
N PRO A 140 -10.37 -26.95 23.36
CA PRO A 140 -10.00 -26.54 24.71
C PRO A 140 -10.19 -25.04 24.89
N LEU A 141 -10.67 -24.63 26.07
CA LEU A 141 -10.69 -23.22 26.43
C LEU A 141 -9.24 -22.75 26.61
N ASP A 142 -8.84 -21.75 25.84
CA ASP A 142 -7.53 -21.09 26.01
C ASP A 142 -7.56 -20.31 27.33
N SER A 143 -6.83 -20.78 28.33
CA SER A 143 -6.77 -20.17 29.67
C SER A 143 -5.86 -18.93 29.74
N THR A 144 -5.32 -18.46 28.61
CA THR A 144 -4.34 -17.36 28.58
C THR A 144 -4.85 -16.02 28.07
N LYS A 145 -6.12 -15.92 27.64
CA LYS A 145 -6.74 -14.63 27.31
C LYS A 145 -7.44 -14.03 28.52
N THR A 146 -6.68 -13.35 29.36
CA THR A 146 -7.23 -12.25 30.16
C THR A 146 -7.59 -11.12 29.20
N ASP A 147 -8.90 -10.90 28.99
CA ASP A 147 -9.39 -9.65 28.43
C ASP A 147 -8.99 -8.54 29.42
N HIS A 148 -7.98 -7.74 29.06
CA HIS A 148 -7.75 -6.46 29.72
C HIS A 148 -8.60 -5.39 29.02
N PRO A 149 -9.20 -4.47 29.80
CA PRO A 149 -10.05 -3.40 29.29
C PRO A 149 -9.33 -2.46 28.32
#